data_AF-A0A9C7Z8L7-F1
#
_entry.id   AF-A0A9C7Z8L7-F1
#
_cell.length_a   1.000
_cell.length_b   1.000
_cell.length_c   1.000
_cell.angle_alpha   90.00
_cell.angle_beta   90.00
_cell.angle_gamma   90.00
#
_symmetry.space_group_name_H-M   'P 1'
#
loop_
_entity.id
_entity.type
_entity.pdbx_description
1 polymer ?
#
loop_
_entity_poly.entity_id
_entity_poly.type
_entity_poly.pdbx_seq_one_letter_code
_entity_poly.pdbx_strand_id
1 'polypeptide(L)'
;MSYLDRASVGEDVPFTQVNGVADIFRSHRDSLSAIILIITYGKGGGKMRTALSKRAALIVVVFMFIGLVAASRATAQVPEHVPWSASQPITWNLFLAAYPQGDCLQAEAAAIHMTINWSVSYVLDYDRTRGDWYGYVDESMIKVTNTMDPLLSWAAAQGKSPNVLNHEQRHFDLNEVYARKLAILLARPHVTGATTDEVRTALRKEINATASAVLNMASQMQSRYDDETAHGTNPAVQASWAAKIDAWLASPLQAP
;
A
#
# COMPACT_ATOMS: atom_id res chain seq x y z
N MET A 1 40.47 -27.41 -13.15
CA MET A 1 40.48 -26.14 -13.91
C MET A 1 39.50 -26.33 -15.06
N SER A 2 38.29 -25.79 -15.12
CA SER A 2 37.50 -24.91 -14.27
C SER A 2 36.05 -25.39 -14.37
N TYR A 3 35.40 -25.62 -13.23
CA TYR A 3 33.96 -25.85 -13.12
C TYR A 3 33.35 -24.49 -12.80
N LEU A 4 32.57 -23.92 -13.71
CA LEU A 4 31.73 -22.75 -13.43
C LEU A 4 30.31 -23.13 -13.83
N ASP A 5 29.67 -23.83 -12.90
CA ASP A 5 28.23 -24.02 -12.89
C ASP A 5 27.64 -22.83 -12.12
N ARG A 6 27.04 -21.88 -12.85
CA ARG A 6 26.29 -20.77 -12.27
C ARG A 6 24.86 -21.27 -12.07
N ALA A 7 24.61 -21.85 -10.91
CA ALA A 7 23.26 -22.07 -10.42
C ALA A 7 22.67 -20.69 -10.04
N SER A 8 21.80 -20.16 -10.89
CA SER A 8 20.85 -19.11 -10.52
C SER A 8 19.75 -19.75 -9.68
N VAL A 9 19.68 -19.42 -8.40
CA VAL A 9 18.61 -19.85 -7.51
C VAL A 9 18.25 -18.69 -6.59
N GLY A 10 16.96 -18.34 -6.57
CA GLY A 10 16.37 -17.39 -5.64
C GLY A 10 15.51 -16.36 -6.37
N GLU A 11 14.30 -16.76 -6.75
CA GLU A 11 13.29 -15.86 -7.30
C GLU A 11 13.03 -14.72 -6.29
N ASP A 12 13.28 -13.50 -6.74
CA ASP A 12 12.87 -12.27 -6.08
C ASP A 12 11.38 -12.37 -5.72
N VAL A 13 11.07 -12.34 -4.42
CA VAL A 13 9.69 -12.20 -3.95
C VAL A 13 9.13 -10.92 -4.58
N PRO A 14 8.05 -11.00 -5.39
CA PRO A 14 7.77 -9.98 -6.38
C PRO A 14 7.23 -8.74 -5.69
N PHE A 15 8.06 -7.70 -5.59
CA PHE A 15 7.60 -6.33 -5.41
C PHE A 15 6.73 -5.97 -6.63
N THR A 16 5.44 -6.26 -6.54
CA THR A 16 4.47 -5.91 -7.58
C THR A 16 3.64 -4.77 -7.04
N GLN A 17 3.82 -3.55 -7.56
CA GLN A 17 2.70 -2.76 -8.02
C GLN A 17 3.12 -1.48 -8.75
N VAL A 18 2.61 -1.35 -9.97
CA VAL A 18 2.46 -0.09 -10.68
C VAL A 18 0.96 0.19 -10.75
N ASN A 19 0.52 1.27 -10.12
CA ASN A 19 -0.72 1.99 -10.44
C ASN A 19 -0.47 3.48 -10.18
N GLY A 20 0.45 4.05 -10.98
CA GLY A 20 0.92 5.42 -10.82
C GLY A 20 0.19 6.37 -11.77
N VAL A 21 -0.48 7.36 -11.18
CA VAL A 21 -1.07 8.57 -11.79
C VAL A 21 -2.53 8.43 -12.22
N ALA A 22 -3.41 9.15 -11.50
CA ALA A 22 -4.74 9.52 -11.99
C ALA A 22 -4.72 11.00 -12.36
N ASP A 23 -5.05 11.34 -13.61
CA ASP A 23 -5.11 12.72 -14.08
C ASP A 23 -6.40 13.38 -13.53
N ILE A 24 -6.28 14.21 -12.50
CA ILE A 24 -7.38 15.07 -12.03
C ILE A 24 -7.03 16.53 -12.35
N PHE A 25 -7.50 17.01 -13.49
CA PHE A 25 -7.38 18.42 -13.89
C PHE A 25 -8.39 19.27 -13.09
N ARG A 26 -7.91 20.17 -12.23
CA ARG A 26 -8.73 21.24 -11.64
C ARG A 26 -8.20 22.60 -12.10
N SER A 27 -8.87 23.18 -13.09
CA SER A 27 -8.70 24.58 -13.44
C SER A 27 -9.51 25.43 -12.47
N HIS A 28 -8.85 26.27 -11.68
CA HIS A 28 -9.52 27.30 -10.89
C HIS A 28 -9.86 28.51 -11.79
N ARG A 29 -10.86 28.34 -12.66
CA ARG A 29 -11.69 29.46 -13.13
C ARG A 29 -13.09 29.29 -12.59
N ASP A 30 -13.38 30.15 -11.63
CA ASP A 30 -14.70 30.48 -11.10
C ASP A 30 -15.45 29.37 -10.36
N SER A 31 -15.95 29.75 -9.19
CA SER A 31 -16.77 29.00 -8.27
C SER A 31 -17.89 28.17 -8.93
N LEU A 32 -18.06 26.93 -8.40
CA LEU A 32 -19.15 25.96 -8.60
C LEU A 32 -19.08 25.12 -9.89
N SER A 33 -18.47 23.92 -9.81
CA SER A 33 -19.05 22.62 -10.21
C SER A 33 -17.94 21.57 -10.37
N ALA A 34 -17.93 20.57 -9.49
CA ALA A 34 -17.21 19.33 -9.73
C ALA A 34 -18.01 18.50 -10.76
N ILE A 35 -17.50 18.38 -11.99
CA ILE A 35 -18.01 17.40 -12.96
C ILE A 35 -16.97 16.30 -13.08
N ILE A 36 -17.28 15.17 -12.43
CA ILE A 36 -16.63 13.88 -12.64
C ILE A 36 -17.26 13.29 -13.91
N LEU A 37 -16.51 13.21 -15.01
CA LEU A 37 -16.97 12.53 -16.22
C LEU A 37 -16.37 11.11 -16.26
N ILE A 38 -17.12 10.13 -15.74
CA ILE A 38 -16.91 8.72 -16.07
C ILE A 38 -17.70 8.47 -17.36
N ILE A 39 -17.02 8.30 -18.50
CA ILE A 39 -17.65 7.81 -19.72
C ILE A 39 -17.67 6.28 -19.64
N THR A 40 -18.79 5.72 -19.23
CA THR A 40 -19.13 4.32 -19.50
C THR A 40 -20.13 4.27 -20.65
N TYR A 41 -19.71 3.68 -21.76
CA TYR A 41 -20.58 3.32 -22.87
C TYR A 41 -21.48 2.15 -22.44
N GLY A 42 -22.79 2.37 -22.42
CA GLY A 42 -23.79 1.35 -22.09
C GLY A 42 -25.11 1.64 -22.80
N LYS A 43 -25.28 1.03 -23.97
CA LYS A 43 -26.49 1.05 -24.80
C LYS A 43 -27.54 0.11 -24.20
N GLY A 44 -28.71 0.62 -23.81
CA GLY A 44 -29.85 -0.23 -23.43
C GLY A 44 -30.98 0.55 -22.77
N GLY A 45 -32.01 0.89 -23.56
CA GLY A 45 -33.22 1.55 -23.09
C GLY A 45 -34.22 0.59 -22.44
N GLY A 46 -35.09 1.14 -21.59
CA GLY A 46 -36.26 0.43 -21.06
C GLY A 46 -36.86 1.10 -19.82
N LYS A 47 -37.97 1.83 -20.01
CA LYS A 47 -38.67 2.66 -19.02
C LYS A 47 -39.26 1.83 -17.86
N MET A 48 -39.20 2.34 -16.62
CA MET A 48 -40.03 1.87 -15.50
C MET A 48 -40.87 3.05 -14.98
N ARG A 49 -42.19 2.81 -14.82
CA ARG A 49 -43.16 3.78 -14.27
C ARG A 49 -43.30 3.56 -12.76
N THR A 50 -43.42 4.68 -12.06
CA THR A 50 -43.68 4.90 -10.64
C THR A 50 -44.95 4.22 -10.09
N ALA A 51 -44.92 3.76 -8.84
CA ALA A 51 -45.83 4.23 -7.76
C ALA A 51 -45.59 3.47 -6.43
N LEU A 52 -45.34 4.23 -5.36
CA LEU A 52 -45.57 3.80 -3.98
C LEU A 52 -47.08 3.84 -3.67
N SER A 53 -47.59 2.87 -2.91
CA SER A 53 -48.75 3.10 -2.04
C SER A 53 -48.67 2.25 -0.76
N LYS A 54 -48.97 2.91 0.36
CA LYS A 54 -49.04 2.40 1.73
C LYS A 54 -50.35 1.62 1.95
N ARG A 55 -50.37 0.77 2.99
CA ARG A 55 -51.48 0.09 3.73
C ARG A 55 -51.26 -1.43 3.67
N ALA A 56 -51.32 -2.23 4.73
CA ALA A 56 -52.03 -2.12 5.99
C ALA A 56 -51.28 -2.87 7.11
N ALA A 57 -51.51 -2.43 8.34
CA ALA A 57 -51.04 -3.08 9.55
C ALA A 57 -51.99 -4.21 9.99
N LEU A 58 -51.38 -5.16 10.73
CA LEU A 58 -51.94 -5.87 11.89
C LEU A 58 -52.75 -7.15 11.65
N ILE A 59 -52.15 -8.32 11.95
CA ILE A 59 -52.80 -9.43 12.67
C ILE A 59 -51.81 -10.03 13.67
N VAL A 60 -52.29 -10.15 14.91
CA VAL A 60 -51.68 -10.67 16.13
C VAL A 60 -51.41 -12.17 16.05
N VAL A 61 -50.18 -12.61 16.31
CA VAL A 61 -49.91 -13.91 16.96
C VAL A 61 -48.80 -13.70 18.00
N VAL A 62 -49.24 -13.43 19.22
CA VAL A 62 -48.48 -13.74 20.44
C VAL A 62 -48.50 -15.26 20.55
N PHE A 63 -47.40 -15.92 20.25
CA PHE A 63 -46.87 -17.13 20.90
C PHE A 63 -45.59 -17.53 20.15
N MET A 64 -44.51 -17.76 20.90
CA MET A 64 -43.17 -18.18 20.45
C MET A 64 -42.18 -17.06 20.07
N PHE A 65 -42.03 -16.07 20.95
CA PHE A 65 -40.78 -15.32 21.10
C PHE A 65 -39.80 -16.08 22.03
N ILE A 66 -39.55 -17.36 21.75
CA ILE A 66 -38.20 -17.91 22.02
C ILE A 66 -37.42 -17.52 20.77
N GLY A 67 -37.05 -16.24 20.73
CA GLY A 67 -36.13 -15.73 19.73
C GLY A 67 -34.81 -16.42 19.97
N LEU A 68 -34.57 -17.46 19.17
CA LEU A 68 -33.27 -18.01 18.90
C LEU A 68 -32.35 -16.81 18.63
N VAL A 69 -31.59 -16.40 19.65
CA VAL A 69 -30.40 -15.58 19.44
C VAL A 69 -29.44 -16.51 18.75
N ALA A 70 -29.63 -16.68 17.44
CA ALA A 70 -28.57 -17.10 16.56
C ALA A 70 -27.50 -16.03 16.75
N ALA A 71 -26.54 -16.32 17.62
CA ALA A 71 -25.27 -15.65 17.61
C ALA A 71 -24.71 -15.90 16.22
N SER A 72 -25.04 -15.01 15.29
CA SER A 72 -24.26 -14.79 14.10
C SER A 72 -22.89 -14.40 14.64
N ARG A 73 -22.03 -15.40 14.80
CA ARG A 73 -20.61 -15.18 14.73
C ARG A 73 -20.44 -14.60 13.34
N ALA A 74 -20.41 -13.27 13.25
CA ALA A 74 -19.75 -12.62 12.14
C ALA A 74 -18.38 -13.27 12.13
N THR A 75 -18.18 -14.23 11.23
CA THR A 75 -16.85 -14.68 10.88
C THR A 75 -16.23 -13.41 10.35
N ALA A 76 -15.40 -12.76 11.17
CA ALA A 76 -14.67 -11.58 10.75
C ALA A 76 -13.95 -12.01 9.48
N GLN A 77 -14.40 -11.47 8.34
CA GLN A 77 -13.76 -11.75 7.08
C GLN A 77 -12.32 -11.27 7.24
N VAL A 78 -11.36 -12.17 6.99
CA VAL A 78 -9.95 -11.84 7.04
C VAL A 78 -9.73 -10.65 6.09
N PRO A 79 -9.18 -9.53 6.56
CA PRO A 79 -8.86 -8.42 5.68
C PRO A 79 -7.83 -8.87 4.64
N GLU A 80 -8.09 -8.62 3.36
CA GLU A 80 -7.14 -8.87 2.26
C GLU A 80 -5.88 -8.01 2.41
N HIS A 81 -6.06 -6.77 2.89
CA HIS A 81 -4.96 -5.84 3.16
C HIS A 81 -5.08 -5.27 4.57
N VAL A 82 -4.12 -5.59 5.43
CA VAL A 82 -4.03 -5.09 6.80
C VAL A 82 -3.08 -3.88 6.80
N PRO A 83 -3.55 -2.66 7.11
CA PRO A 83 -2.69 -1.48 7.11
C PRO A 83 -1.68 -1.51 8.24
N TRP A 84 -0.53 -0.88 8.01
CA TRP A 84 0.47 -0.67 9.06
C TRP A 84 -0.12 0.16 10.21
N SER A 85 0.20 -0.21 11.45
CA SER A 85 -0.23 0.53 12.64
C SER A 85 0.77 0.41 13.78
N ALA A 86 1.23 1.56 14.28
CA ALA A 86 2.07 1.62 15.48
C ALA A 86 1.38 1.05 16.73
N SER A 87 0.04 1.15 16.80
CA SER A 87 -0.74 0.72 17.96
C SER A 87 -1.27 -0.71 17.85
N GLN A 88 -1.14 -1.33 16.67
CA GLN A 88 -1.59 -2.69 16.41
C GLN A 88 -0.51 -3.46 15.65
N PRO A 89 0.50 -4.01 16.36
CA PRO A 89 1.51 -4.87 15.77
C PRO A 89 0.91 -6.12 15.14
N ILE A 90 1.59 -6.69 14.15
CA ILE A 90 1.20 -7.94 13.52
C ILE A 90 1.28 -9.09 14.52
N THR A 91 0.43 -10.10 14.33
CA THR A 91 0.49 -11.33 15.11
C THR A 91 0.40 -12.54 14.20
N TRP A 92 0.75 -13.72 14.72
CA TRP A 92 0.69 -14.97 13.97
C TRP A 92 -0.69 -15.31 13.39
N ASN A 93 -1.78 -14.68 13.86
CA ASN A 93 -3.11 -14.85 13.28
C ASN A 93 -3.27 -14.19 11.89
N LEU A 94 -2.31 -13.37 11.46
CA LEU A 94 -2.29 -12.74 10.14
C LEU A 94 -1.45 -13.52 9.12
N PHE A 95 -0.78 -14.61 9.51
CA PHE A 95 0.03 -15.43 8.59
C PHE A 95 -0.78 -16.67 8.17
N LEU A 96 -1.63 -16.49 7.15
CA LEU A 96 -2.66 -17.45 6.76
C LEU A 96 -2.32 -18.23 5.49
N ALA A 97 -1.28 -17.83 4.76
CA ALA A 97 -0.79 -18.59 3.62
C ALA A 97 -0.21 -19.93 4.07
N ALA A 98 -0.35 -20.95 3.22
CA ALA A 98 0.26 -22.25 3.46
C ALA A 98 1.78 -22.13 3.43
N TYR A 99 2.46 -22.76 4.40
CA TYR A 99 3.91 -22.91 4.35
C TYR A 99 4.29 -23.68 3.07
N PRO A 100 5.14 -23.12 2.20
CA PRO A 100 5.44 -23.77 0.93
C PRO A 100 6.16 -25.11 1.14
N GLN A 101 5.71 -26.17 0.46
CA GLN A 101 6.29 -27.52 0.58
C GLN A 101 7.23 -27.82 -0.60
N GLY A 102 8.46 -28.31 -0.34
CA GLY A 102 9.44 -28.71 -1.38
C GLY A 102 10.84 -29.05 -0.83
N ASP A 103 11.69 -29.67 -1.66
CA ASP A 103 13.06 -30.15 -1.33
C ASP A 103 14.09 -29.03 -1.09
N CYS A 104 13.72 -27.78 -1.36
CA CYS A 104 14.43 -26.63 -0.83
C CYS A 104 14.17 -26.59 0.68
N LEU A 105 15.13 -27.04 1.47
CA LEU A 105 15.22 -26.72 2.90
C LEU A 105 15.10 -25.19 3.02
N GLN A 106 13.89 -24.69 3.26
CA GLN A 106 13.65 -23.26 3.34
C GLN A 106 14.34 -22.77 4.61
N ALA A 107 15.30 -21.86 4.43
CA ALA A 107 16.10 -21.30 5.52
C ALA A 107 15.27 -20.38 6.44
N GLU A 108 14.08 -19.95 5.99
CA GLU A 108 13.27 -18.93 6.65
C GLU A 108 12.12 -19.52 7.46
N ALA A 109 11.93 -18.99 8.66
CA ALA A 109 10.88 -19.44 9.58
C ALA A 109 9.50 -18.84 9.28
N ALA A 110 9.46 -17.70 8.60
CA ALA A 110 8.26 -16.98 8.19
C ALA A 110 8.59 -16.05 7.01
N ALA A 111 7.56 -15.59 6.31
CA ALA A 111 7.68 -14.51 5.34
C ALA A 111 6.42 -13.64 5.36
N ILE A 112 6.61 -12.33 5.44
CA ILE A 112 5.56 -11.33 5.32
C ILE A 112 5.43 -10.79 3.89
N HIS A 113 4.20 -10.77 3.37
CA HIS A 113 3.89 -10.09 2.11
C HIS A 113 3.38 -8.68 2.40
N MET A 114 4.10 -7.66 1.91
CA MET A 114 3.82 -6.25 2.16
C MET A 114 3.80 -5.43 0.87
N THR A 115 2.99 -4.38 0.83
CA THR A 115 2.79 -3.56 -0.37
C THR A 115 2.69 -2.07 -0.01
N ILE A 116 3.51 -1.25 -0.67
CA ILE A 116 3.34 0.21 -0.68
C ILE A 116 2.42 0.57 -1.85
N ASN A 117 1.17 0.91 -1.54
CA ASN A 117 0.23 1.45 -2.50
C ASN A 117 0.36 2.99 -2.49
N TRP A 118 0.37 3.61 -3.68
CA TRP A 118 0.40 5.07 -3.77
C TRP A 118 -0.42 5.60 -4.94
N SER A 119 -0.98 6.79 -4.78
CA SER A 119 -1.60 7.57 -5.84
C SER A 119 -1.34 9.06 -5.64
N VAL A 120 -1.25 9.78 -6.75
CA VAL A 120 -0.99 11.21 -6.76
C VAL A 120 -1.82 11.88 -7.84
N SER A 121 -2.37 13.05 -7.52
CA SER A 121 -2.89 14.04 -8.47
C SER A 121 -2.04 15.31 -8.41
N TYR A 122 -2.13 16.15 -9.43
CA TYR A 122 -1.32 17.35 -9.54
C TYR A 122 -2.12 18.52 -10.11
N VAL A 123 -1.65 19.73 -9.84
CA VAL A 123 -2.21 20.98 -10.32
C VAL A 123 -1.40 21.48 -11.51
N LEU A 124 -2.07 22.04 -12.52
CA LEU A 124 -1.49 22.81 -13.60
C LEU A 124 -2.16 24.18 -13.61
N ASP A 125 -1.38 25.25 -13.60
CA ASP A 125 -1.89 26.63 -13.57
C ASP A 125 -0.99 27.56 -14.38
N TYR A 126 -1.47 28.76 -14.70
CA TYR A 126 -0.80 29.72 -15.56
C TYR A 126 -0.41 30.98 -14.77
N ASP A 127 0.90 31.25 -14.70
CA ASP A 127 1.43 32.46 -14.10
C ASP A 127 1.36 33.61 -15.12
N ARG A 128 0.35 34.48 -14.99
CA ARG A 128 0.14 35.64 -15.87
C ARG A 128 1.27 36.68 -15.80
N THR A 129 2.02 36.71 -14.70
CA THR A 129 3.14 37.63 -14.51
C THR A 129 4.39 37.15 -15.23
N ARG A 130 4.64 35.84 -15.24
CA ARG A 130 5.80 35.22 -15.92
C ARG A 130 5.52 34.84 -17.36
N GLY A 131 4.25 34.64 -17.72
CA GLY A 131 3.84 34.23 -19.06
C GLY A 131 3.91 32.72 -19.30
N ASP A 132 4.14 31.91 -18.26
CA ASP A 132 4.38 30.46 -18.35
C ASP A 132 3.36 29.64 -17.55
N TRP A 133 3.17 28.39 -17.96
CA TRP A 133 2.47 27.39 -17.16
C TRP A 133 3.40 26.83 -16.08
N TYR A 134 2.82 26.46 -14.95
CA TYR A 134 3.49 25.73 -13.89
C TYR A 134 2.63 24.59 -13.38
N GLY A 135 3.28 23.60 -12.78
CA GLY A 135 2.62 22.44 -12.20
C GLY A 135 3.30 21.98 -10.94
N TYR A 136 2.51 21.50 -10.00
CA TYR A 136 2.98 21.07 -8.68
C TYR A 136 2.07 20.00 -8.10
N VAL A 137 2.57 19.28 -7.10
CA VAL A 137 1.81 18.32 -6.32
C VAL A 137 1.53 18.92 -4.95
N ASP A 138 0.25 19.07 -4.60
CA ASP A 138 -0.15 19.41 -3.24
C ASP A 138 -0.17 18.16 -2.36
N GLU A 139 0.28 18.26 -1.11
CA GLU A 139 0.33 17.13 -0.18
C GLU A 139 -1.05 16.47 0.02
N SER A 140 -2.14 17.24 -0.03
CA SER A 140 -3.52 16.71 0.07
C SER A 140 -3.94 15.83 -1.11
N MET A 141 -3.18 15.86 -2.21
CA MET A 141 -3.40 15.06 -3.42
C MET A 141 -2.56 13.78 -3.44
N ILE A 142 -1.81 13.52 -2.37
CA ILE A 142 -0.97 12.33 -2.23
C ILE A 142 -1.65 11.35 -1.28
N LYS A 143 -1.79 10.10 -1.73
CA LYS A 143 -2.16 8.99 -0.88
C LYS A 143 -1.07 7.95 -0.96
N VAL A 144 -0.48 7.58 0.17
CA VAL A 144 0.44 6.46 0.29
C VAL A 144 -0.01 5.60 1.46
N THR A 145 -0.04 4.29 1.29
CA THR A 145 -0.39 3.32 2.34
C THR A 145 0.53 2.11 2.27
N ASN A 146 0.92 1.61 3.44
CA ASN A 146 1.63 0.34 3.59
C ASN A 146 0.68 -0.72 4.17
N THR A 147 0.57 -1.87 3.52
CA THR A 147 -0.33 -2.95 3.92
C THR A 147 0.38 -4.30 3.88
N MET A 148 0.04 -5.21 4.79
CA MET A 148 0.36 -6.64 4.65
C MET A 148 -0.81 -7.42 4.07
N ASP A 149 -0.54 -8.49 3.32
CA ASP A 149 -1.54 -9.44 2.84
C ASP A 149 -1.47 -10.74 3.66
N PRO A 150 -2.50 -11.04 4.49
CA PRO A 150 -2.51 -12.25 5.29
C PRO A 150 -2.51 -13.55 4.50
N LEU A 151 -3.13 -13.56 3.32
CA LEU A 151 -3.28 -14.75 2.49
C LEU A 151 -2.04 -15.05 1.64
N LEU A 152 -1.08 -14.12 1.60
CA LEU A 152 0.24 -14.30 0.98
C LEU A 152 1.38 -14.39 2.02
N SER A 153 1.09 -14.17 3.30
CA SER A 153 2.07 -14.25 4.39
C SER A 153 2.00 -15.62 5.09
N TRP A 154 3.13 -16.29 5.29
CA TRP A 154 3.19 -17.64 5.88
C TRP A 154 4.18 -17.73 7.04
N ALA A 155 4.00 -18.72 7.92
CA ALA A 155 4.94 -19.04 8.99
C ALA A 155 4.99 -20.54 9.28
N ALA A 156 6.19 -21.12 9.33
CA ALA A 156 6.39 -22.51 9.71
C ALA A 156 5.95 -22.73 11.16
N ALA A 157 5.21 -23.80 11.46
CA ALA A 157 4.67 -24.05 12.80
C ALA A 157 5.77 -24.06 13.88
N GLN A 158 6.91 -24.68 13.58
CA GLN A 158 8.10 -24.76 14.43
C GLN A 158 8.92 -23.45 14.48
N GLY A 159 8.71 -22.55 13.53
CA GLY A 159 9.40 -21.26 13.43
C GLY A 159 8.72 -20.13 14.21
N LYS A 160 7.48 -20.34 14.67
CA LYS A 160 6.70 -19.34 15.40
C LYS A 160 7.31 -19.06 16.77
N SER A 161 8.06 -17.97 16.86
CA SER A 161 8.64 -17.46 18.10
C SER A 161 8.49 -15.94 18.18
N PRO A 162 8.61 -15.32 19.37
CA PRO A 162 8.59 -13.86 19.50
C PRO A 162 9.69 -13.18 18.67
N ASN A 163 10.86 -13.80 18.53
CA ASN A 163 11.97 -13.23 17.77
C ASN A 163 11.68 -13.17 16.26
N VAL A 164 11.17 -14.27 15.70
CA VAL A 164 10.79 -14.32 14.27
C VAL A 164 9.62 -13.38 14.00
N LEU A 165 8.60 -13.32 14.88
CA LEU A 165 7.51 -12.36 14.71
C LEU A 165 8.00 -10.92 14.70
N ASN A 166 8.96 -10.60 15.57
CA ASN A 166 9.60 -9.29 15.59
C ASN A 166 10.40 -9.02 14.31
N HIS A 167 11.01 -10.04 13.68
CA HIS A 167 11.69 -9.91 12.39
C HIS A 167 10.72 -9.45 11.30
N GLU A 168 9.61 -10.17 11.16
CA GLU A 168 8.54 -9.83 10.20
C GLU A 168 7.91 -8.46 10.49
N GLN A 169 7.73 -8.13 11.77
CA GLN A 169 7.23 -6.81 12.17
C GLN A 169 8.19 -5.70 11.71
N ARG A 170 9.51 -5.87 11.91
CA ARG A 170 10.52 -4.89 11.51
C ARG A 170 10.65 -4.74 9.99
N HIS A 171 10.40 -5.79 9.20
CA HIS A 171 10.20 -5.64 7.75
C HIS A 171 9.03 -4.71 7.43
N PHE A 172 7.89 -4.89 8.09
CA PHE A 172 6.70 -4.07 7.86
C PHE A 172 6.93 -2.61 8.27
N ASP A 173 7.63 -2.39 9.38
CA ASP A 173 8.03 -1.06 9.86
C ASP A 173 9.01 -0.38 8.91
N LEU A 174 10.01 -1.10 8.40
CA LEU A 174 10.94 -0.58 7.40
C LEU A 174 10.21 -0.21 6.11
N ASN A 175 9.21 -0.98 5.70
CA ASN A 175 8.38 -0.62 4.55
C ASN A 175 7.57 0.66 4.80
N GLU A 176 7.06 0.85 6.02
CA GLU A 176 6.36 2.08 6.42
C GLU A 176 7.28 3.31 6.40
N VAL A 177 8.54 3.17 6.81
CA VAL A 177 9.55 4.25 6.67
C VAL A 177 9.59 4.75 5.23
N TYR A 178 9.69 3.84 4.25
CA TYR A 178 9.75 4.21 2.84
C TYR A 178 8.41 4.68 2.28
N ALA A 179 7.28 4.19 2.79
CA ALA A 179 5.96 4.73 2.46
C ALA A 179 5.84 6.21 2.87
N ARG A 180 6.28 6.56 4.08
CA ARG A 180 6.30 7.95 4.54
C ARG A 180 7.31 8.81 3.78
N LYS A 181 8.50 8.28 3.52
CA LYS A 181 9.53 8.94 2.70
C LYS A 181 8.97 9.25 1.30
N LEU A 182 8.28 8.29 0.68
CA LEU A 182 7.61 8.47 -0.61
C LEU A 182 6.58 9.60 -0.56
N ALA A 183 5.69 9.60 0.43
CA ALA A 183 4.66 10.63 0.56
C ALA A 183 5.26 12.05 0.62
N ILE A 184 6.32 12.24 1.41
CA ILE A 184 7.02 13.53 1.54
C ILE A 184 7.71 13.92 0.23
N LEU A 185 8.36 12.97 -0.44
CA LEU A 185 9.12 13.27 -1.66
C LEU A 185 8.21 13.52 -2.87
N LEU A 186 7.03 12.90 -2.93
CA LEU A 186 6.05 13.12 -4.00
C LEU A 186 5.47 14.55 -4.04
N ALA A 187 5.58 15.32 -2.94
CA ALA A 187 5.14 16.71 -2.88
C ALA A 187 6.19 17.71 -3.43
N ARG A 188 7.42 17.26 -3.65
CA ARG A 188 8.54 18.14 -4.07
C ARG A 188 8.52 18.57 -5.54
N PRO A 189 8.06 17.73 -6.50
CA PRO A 189 8.06 18.11 -7.91
C PRO A 189 7.28 19.39 -8.17
N HIS A 190 7.97 20.35 -8.78
CA HIS A 190 7.42 21.58 -9.31
C HIS A 190 8.12 21.86 -10.63
N VAL A 191 7.34 22.17 -11.67
CA VAL A 191 7.88 22.37 -13.02
C VAL A 191 7.19 23.56 -13.69
N THR A 192 7.88 24.18 -14.65
CA THR A 192 7.34 25.27 -15.47
C THR A 192 7.55 24.95 -16.95
N GLY A 193 6.72 25.52 -17.82
CA GLY A 193 6.80 25.29 -19.26
C GLY A 193 5.91 26.25 -20.06
N ALA A 194 6.10 26.30 -21.37
CA ALA A 194 5.35 27.20 -22.24
C ALA A 194 3.92 26.70 -22.49
N THR A 195 3.68 25.39 -22.34
CA THR A 195 2.36 24.76 -22.54
C THR A 195 1.98 23.83 -21.39
N THR A 196 0.69 23.57 -21.24
CA THR A 196 0.18 22.58 -20.27
C THR A 196 0.75 21.18 -20.50
N ASP A 197 1.02 20.81 -21.75
CA ASP A 197 1.49 19.47 -22.10
C ASP A 197 2.97 19.27 -21.74
N GLU A 198 3.79 20.31 -21.91
CA GLU A 198 5.18 20.33 -21.42
C GLU A 198 5.23 20.16 -19.91
N VAL A 199 4.47 20.97 -19.18
CA VAL A 199 4.40 20.92 -17.70
C VAL A 199 3.88 19.56 -17.24
N ARG A 200 2.81 19.05 -17.85
CA ARG A 200 2.26 17.72 -17.52
C ARG A 200 3.30 16.61 -17.71
N THR A 201 4.00 16.63 -18.84
CA THR A 201 4.99 15.60 -19.20
C THR A 201 6.17 15.64 -18.24
N ALA A 202 6.69 16.83 -17.96
CA ALA A 202 7.76 17.03 -17.00
C ALA A 202 7.35 16.57 -15.60
N LEU A 203 6.17 16.96 -15.13
CA LEU A 203 5.71 16.62 -13.78
C LEU A 203 5.49 15.11 -13.61
N ARG A 204 4.90 14.44 -14.60
CA ARG A 204 4.74 12.98 -14.60
C ARG A 204 6.10 12.27 -14.56
N LYS A 205 7.08 12.78 -15.31
CA LYS A 205 8.44 12.22 -15.30
C LYS A 205 9.08 12.34 -13.92
N GLU A 206 9.01 13.51 -13.28
CA GLU A 206 9.57 13.75 -11.94
C GLU A 206 8.88 12.91 -10.86
N ILE A 207 7.55 12.82 -10.90
CA ILE A 207 6.76 11.96 -10.00
C ILE A 207 7.19 10.50 -10.12
N ASN A 208 7.25 9.97 -11.35
CA ASN A 208 7.62 8.58 -11.58
C ASN A 208 9.06 8.30 -11.17
N ALA A 209 9.99 9.20 -11.51
CA ALA A 209 11.39 9.07 -11.11
C ALA A 209 11.54 9.07 -9.58
N THR A 210 10.81 9.95 -8.89
CA THR A 210 10.78 10.01 -7.43
C THR A 210 10.25 8.71 -6.84
N ALA A 211 9.10 8.22 -7.32
CA ALA A 211 8.52 6.98 -6.81
C ALA A 211 9.44 5.78 -7.04
N SER A 212 9.94 5.60 -8.27
CA SER A 212 10.87 4.51 -8.59
C SER A 212 12.14 4.56 -7.74
N ALA A 213 12.71 5.74 -7.51
CA ALA A 213 13.89 5.88 -6.67
C ALA A 213 13.63 5.40 -5.22
N VAL A 214 12.52 5.84 -4.62
CA VAL A 214 12.19 5.48 -3.23
C VAL A 214 11.85 4.00 -3.09
N LEU A 215 11.12 3.42 -4.05
CA LEU A 215 10.78 2.00 -4.02
C LEU A 215 12.02 1.10 -4.22
N ASN A 216 12.97 1.54 -5.05
CA ASN A 216 14.26 0.87 -5.18
C ASN A 216 15.10 0.96 -3.88
N MET A 217 15.09 2.10 -3.19
CA MET A 217 15.73 2.24 -1.87
C MET A 217 15.09 1.30 -0.85
N ALA A 218 13.76 1.21 -0.83
CA ALA A 218 13.02 0.29 0.04
C ALA A 218 13.46 -1.16 -0.18
N SER A 219 13.46 -1.61 -1.44
CA SER A 219 13.90 -2.98 -1.80
C SER A 219 15.33 -3.27 -1.37
N GLN A 220 16.28 -2.36 -1.65
CA GLN A 220 17.68 -2.52 -1.23
C GLN A 220 17.82 -2.62 0.29
N MET A 221 17.04 -1.84 1.03
CA MET A 221 17.12 -1.81 2.48
C MET A 221 16.45 -3.01 3.16
N GLN A 222 15.43 -3.61 2.53
CA GLN A 222 14.90 -4.90 2.98
C GLN A 222 15.94 -6.01 2.83
N SER A 223 16.56 -6.13 1.65
CA SER A 223 17.63 -7.12 1.41
C SER A 223 18.80 -6.92 2.38
N ARG A 224 19.21 -5.67 2.61
CA ARG A 224 20.28 -5.37 3.57
C ARG A 224 19.89 -5.74 5.01
N TYR A 225 18.64 -5.53 5.40
CA TYR A 225 18.15 -5.90 6.72
C TYR A 225 18.19 -7.42 6.92
N ASP A 226 17.74 -8.21 5.93
CA ASP A 226 17.85 -9.67 5.97
C ASP A 226 19.31 -10.14 6.05
N ASP A 227 20.17 -9.63 5.16
CA ASP A 227 21.58 -10.01 5.11
C ASP A 227 22.30 -9.73 6.44
N GLU A 228 22.15 -8.51 6.98
CA GLU A 228 22.85 -8.10 8.20
C GLU A 228 22.30 -8.80 9.46
N THR A 229 21.00 -9.12 9.50
CA THR A 229 20.40 -9.86 10.62
C THR A 229 20.53 -11.37 10.49
N ALA A 230 21.11 -11.87 9.39
CA ALA A 230 21.12 -13.27 9.01
C ALA A 230 19.70 -13.86 9.05
N HIS A 231 18.77 -13.22 8.33
CA HIS A 231 17.34 -13.56 8.28
C HIS A 231 16.72 -13.64 9.69
N GLY A 232 17.03 -12.66 10.55
CA GLY A 232 16.50 -12.58 11.92
C GLY A 232 17.14 -13.51 12.95
N THR A 233 18.19 -14.26 12.59
CA THR A 233 18.87 -15.18 13.53
C THR A 233 19.94 -14.52 14.41
N ASN A 234 20.26 -13.24 14.17
CA ASN A 234 21.19 -12.44 14.98
C ASN A 234 20.47 -11.35 15.80
N PRO A 235 20.11 -11.62 17.08
CA PRO A 235 19.33 -10.70 17.90
C PRO A 235 20.02 -9.35 18.18
N ALA A 236 21.35 -9.35 18.27
CA ALA A 236 22.11 -8.12 18.55
C ALA A 236 22.07 -7.15 17.36
N VAL A 237 22.20 -7.67 16.15
CA VAL A 237 22.08 -6.85 14.92
C VAL A 237 20.63 -6.43 14.70
N GLN A 238 19.67 -7.32 14.96
CA GLN A 238 18.25 -7.01 14.88
C GLN A 238 17.83 -5.87 15.84
N ALA A 239 18.34 -5.86 17.07
CA ALA A 239 18.10 -4.76 18.02
C ALA A 239 18.70 -3.43 17.52
N SER A 240 19.88 -3.47 16.89
CA SER A 240 20.50 -2.29 16.29
C SER A 240 19.68 -1.76 15.11
N TRP A 241 19.12 -2.65 14.29
CA TRP A 241 18.21 -2.29 13.21
C TRP A 241 16.88 -1.75 13.72
N ALA A 242 16.30 -2.32 14.77
CA ALA A 242 15.09 -1.81 15.38
C ALA A 242 15.24 -0.34 15.78
N ALA A 243 16.36 0.02 16.42
CA ALA A 243 16.64 1.42 16.78
C ALA A 243 16.78 2.35 15.56
N LYS A 244 17.41 1.89 14.47
CA LYS A 244 17.48 2.66 13.21
C LYS A 244 16.09 2.87 12.61
N ILE A 245 15.30 1.80 12.53
CA ILE A 245 13.94 1.83 11.97
C ILE A 245 13.04 2.76 12.79
N ASP A 246 13.11 2.72 14.12
CA ASP A 246 12.35 3.61 14.99
C ASP A 246 12.74 5.08 14.76
N ALA A 247 14.03 5.38 14.63
CA ALA A 247 14.51 6.72 14.30
C ALA A 247 14.01 7.17 12.91
N TRP A 248 14.03 6.29 11.92
CA TRP A 248 13.53 6.60 10.58
C TRP A 248 12.01 6.70 10.50
N LEU A 249 11.26 5.96 11.31
CA LEU A 249 9.80 6.13 11.40
C LEU A 249 9.45 7.53 11.92
N ALA A 250 10.25 8.05 12.85
CA ALA A 250 10.13 9.42 13.36
C ALA A 250 10.68 10.47 12.37
N SER A 251 11.67 10.13 11.55
CA SER A 251 12.29 11.03 10.56
C SER A 251 12.57 10.31 9.22
N PRO A 252 11.54 10.08 8.38
CA PRO A 252 11.65 9.20 7.20
C PRO A 252 12.66 9.66 6.16
N LEU A 253 12.91 10.97 6.06
CA LEU A 253 13.91 11.53 5.14
C LEU A 253 15.36 11.21 5.53
N GLN A 254 15.62 10.73 6.75
CA GLN A 254 16.95 10.29 7.20
C GLN A 254 17.24 8.82 6.87
N ALA A 255 16.23 8.05 6.47
CA ALA A 255 16.49 6.73 5.91
C ALA A 255 17.36 6.88 4.66
N PRO A 256 18.34 6.01 4.43
CA PRO A 256 19.23 6.10 3.28
C PRO A 256 18.50 5.98 1.93
#